data_AF-A0A3C0JS04-F1
#
_entry.id   AF-A0A3C0JS04-F1
#
_cell.length_a   1.000
_cell.length_b   1.000
_cell.length_c   1.000
_cell.angle_alpha   90.00
_cell.angle_beta   90.00
_cell.angle_gamma   90.00
#
_symmetry.space_group_name_H-M   'P 1'
#
loop_
_entity.id
_entity.type
_entity.pdbx_description
1 polymer ?
#
loop_
_entity_poly.entity_id
_entity_poly.type
_entity_poly.pdbx_seq_one_letter_code
_entity_poly.pdbx_strand_id
1 'polypeptide(L)' 'LEDGIEGLVHISELSSRVVNNPSECVYRGQKVRVMILNIDTEKRRIALSYKQAYGM' A
#
# COMPACT_ATOMS: atom_id res chain seq x y z
N LEU A 1 -8.74 -0.43 -11.07
CA LEU A 1 -8.95 -1.67 -10.30
C LEU A 1 -10.36 -2.12 -10.61
N GLU A 2 -10.53 -3.39 -11.00
CA GLU A 2 -11.86 -3.96 -11.15
C GLU A 2 -12.67 -3.82 -9.84
N ASP A 3 -13.98 -3.66 -9.98
CA ASP A 3 -14.91 -3.48 -8.87
C ASP A 3 -14.88 -4.73 -7.97
N GLY A 4 -14.34 -4.58 -6.76
CA GLY A 4 -14.26 -5.67 -5.78
C GLY A 4 -12.87 -6.28 -5.52
N ILE A 5 -11.78 -5.63 -5.96
CA ILE A 5 -10.41 -5.96 -5.52
C ILE A 5 -9.94 -4.91 -4.51
N GLU A 6 -9.55 -5.34 -3.32
CA GLU A 6 -9.06 -4.45 -2.27
C GLU A 6 -7.51 -4.43 -2.24
N GLY A 7 -6.94 -3.24 -2.41
CA GLY A 7 -5.51 -3.00 -2.25
C GLY A 7 -5.17 -2.65 -0.80
N LEU A 8 -4.29 -3.41 -0.17
CA LEU A 8 -3.87 -3.22 1.23
C LEU A 8 -2.39 -2.88 1.29
N VAL A 9 -2.06 -1.77 1.96
CA VAL A 9 -0.67 -1.41 2.30
C VAL A 9 -0.48 -1.58 3.80
N HIS A 10 0.53 -2.33 4.20
CA HIS A 10 0.88 -2.48 5.61
C HIS A 10 1.54 -1.18 6.14
N ILE A 11 1.34 -0.82 7.41
CA ILE A 11 1.91 0.42 7.96
C ILE A 11 3.46 0.44 7.89
N SER A 12 4.10 -0.70 8.08
CA SER A 12 5.55 -0.89 7.90
C SER A 12 6.03 -0.67 6.46
N GLU A 13 5.11 -0.76 5.49
CA GLU A 13 5.38 -0.56 4.07
C GLU A 13 5.12 0.87 3.63
N LEU A 14 4.61 1.74 4.50
CA LEU A 14 4.39 3.17 4.20
C LEU A 14 5.68 4.00 4.28
N SER A 15 6.65 3.58 5.10
CA SER A 15 7.91 4.32 5.27
C SER A 15 9.01 3.43 5.84
N SER A 16 10.27 3.74 5.52
CA SER A 16 11.42 3.04 6.14
C SER A 16 11.61 3.38 7.62
N ARG A 17 10.92 4.41 8.13
CA ARG A 17 10.93 4.79 9.55
C ARG A 17 9.72 4.20 10.26
N VAL A 18 9.79 4.09 11.59
CA VAL A 18 8.64 3.68 12.40
C VAL A 18 7.57 4.76 12.32
N VAL A 19 6.44 4.42 11.72
CA VAL A 19 5.26 5.29 11.60
C VAL A 19 4.16 4.71 12.48
N ASN A 20 3.68 5.51 13.43
CA ASN A 20 2.56 5.11 14.29
C ASN A 20 1.21 5.46 13.67
N ASN A 21 1.16 6.55 12.89
CA ASN A 21 -0.06 7.02 12.24
C ASN A 21 0.10 7.07 10.72
N PRO A 22 -0.70 6.31 9.95
CA PRO A 22 -0.63 6.33 8.48
C PRO A 22 -0.95 7.71 7.89
N SER A 23 -1.72 8.53 8.62
CA SER A 23 -2.03 9.92 8.27
C SER A 23 -0.81 10.83 8.13
N GLU A 24 0.33 10.47 8.73
CA GLU A 24 1.57 11.23 8.58
C GLU A 24 2.28 10.98 7.25
N CYS A 25 2.03 9.83 6.63
CA CYS A 25 2.61 9.48 5.33
C CYS A 25 1.63 9.71 4.18
N VAL A 26 0.35 9.42 4.39
CA VAL A 26 -0.67 9.48 3.35
C VAL A 26 -1.97 10.13 3.84
N TYR A 27 -2.69 10.79 2.95
CA TYR A 27 -4.01 11.34 3.24
C TYR A 27 -5.06 10.80 2.27
N ARG A 28 -6.33 10.80 2.69
CA ARG A 28 -7.44 10.30 1.86
C ARG A 28 -7.52 11.09 0.56
N GLY A 29 -7.58 10.39 -0.57
CA GLY A 29 -7.60 11.00 -1.91
C GLY A 29 -6.21 11.36 -2.48
N GLN A 30 -5.13 11.14 -1.72
CA GLN A 30 -3.78 11.30 -2.26
C GLN A 30 -3.51 10.24 -3.33
N LYS A 31 -3.03 10.68 -4.50
CA LYS A 31 -2.52 9.76 -5.52
C LYS A 31 -1.07 9.41 -5.20
N VAL A 32 -0.86 8.19 -4.73
CA VAL A 32 0.46 7.64 -4.41
C VAL A 32 0.88 6.57 -5.41
N ARG A 33 2.18 6.38 -5.58
CA ARG A 33 2.71 5.21 -6.29
C ARG A 33 2.95 4.08 -5.29
N VAL A 34 2.57 2.88 -5.67
CA VAL A 34 2.76 1.66 -4.88
C VAL A 34 3.22 0.54 -5.79
N MET A 35 4.03 -0.36 -5.25
CA MET A 35 4.47 -1.57 -5.93
C MET A 35 3.61 -2.73 -5.45
N ILE A 36 3.24 -3.61 -6.39
CA ILE A 36 2.51 -4.84 -6.08
C ILE A 36 3.51 -5.84 -5.49
N LEU A 37 3.29 -6.25 -4.24
CA LEU A 37 4.08 -7.29 -3.60
C LEU A 37 3.51 -8.67 -3.90
N ASN A 38 2.20 -8.82 -3.76
CA ASN A 38 1.52 -10.09 -3.93
C ASN A 38 0.07 -9.88 -4.39
N ILE A 39 -0.46 -10.84 -5.13
CA ILE A 39 -1.82 -10.82 -5.67
C ILE A 39 -2.50 -12.10 -5.21
N ASP A 40 -3.46 -11.97 -4.31
CA ASP A 40 -4.33 -13.06 -3.86
C ASP A 40 -5.62 -13.00 -4.66
N THR A 41 -5.67 -13.76 -5.75
CA THR A 41 -6.85 -13.84 -6.63
C THR A 41 -8.03 -14.53 -5.94
N GLU A 42 -7.77 -15.48 -5.05
CA GLU A 42 -8.80 -16.19 -4.27
C GLU A 42 -9.58 -15.26 -3.34
N LYS A 43 -8.86 -14.35 -2.66
CA LYS A 43 -9.44 -13.38 -1.72
C LYS A 43 -9.69 -12.02 -2.35
N ARG A 44 -9.36 -11.84 -3.63
CA ARG A 44 -9.41 -10.56 -4.36
C ARG A 44 -8.68 -9.44 -3.62
N ARG A 45 -7.50 -9.76 -3.09
CA ARG A 45 -6.68 -8.82 -2.33
C ARG A 45 -5.34 -8.63 -3.00
N ILE A 46 -4.85 -7.41 -2.98
CA ILE A 46 -3.52 -7.08 -3.49
C ILE A 46 -2.72 -6.49 -2.36
N ALA A 47 -1.60 -7.13 -2.03
CA ALA A 47 -0.63 -6.59 -1.11
C ALA A 47 0.22 -5.56 -1.86
N LEU A 48 0.25 -4.35 -1.33
CA LEU A 48 0.88 -3.19 -1.93
C LEU A 48 1.95 -2.64 -0.99
N SER A 49 3.03 -2.12 -1.55
CA SER A 49 4.11 -1.47 -0.81
C SER A 49 4.39 -0.08 -1.35
N TYR A 50 4.39 0.91 -0.45
CA TYR A 50 4.79 2.25 -0.82
C TYR A 50 6.32 2.33 -0.88
N LYS A 51 7.05 1.82 0.11
CA LYS A 51 8.52 1.83 0.14
C LYS A 51 9.17 1.25 -1.12
N GLN A 52 8.77 0.05 -1.54
CA GLN A 52 9.34 -0.58 -2.72
C GLN A 52 9.06 0.20 -4.00
N ALA A 53 7.92 0.89 -4.09
CA ALA A 53 7.64 1.76 -5.25
C ALA A 53 8.63 2.91 -5.39
N TYR A 54 9.29 3.33 -4.30
CA TYR A 54 10.30 4.38 -4.29
C TYR A 54 11.72 3.86 -4.09
N GLY A 55 11.92 2.53 -4.02
CA GLY A 55 13.23 1.90 -3.83
C GLY A 55 13.83 2.11 -2.44
N MET A 56 12.99 2.27 -1.41
CA MET A 56 13.39 2.47 -0.02
C MET A 56 13.53 1.15 0.76
#